data_AF-A0A8C6BZY8-F1
#
_entry.id   AF-A0A8C6BZY8-F1
#
_cell.length_a   1.000
_cell.length_b   1.000
_cell.length_c   1.000
_cell.angle_alpha   90.00
_cell.angle_beta   90.00
_cell.angle_gamma   90.00
#
_symmetry.space_group_name_H-M   'P 1'
#
loop_
_entity.id
_entity.type
_entity.pdbx_description
1 polymer ?
#
loop_
_entity_poly.entity_id
_entity_poly.type
_entity_poly.pdbx_seq_one_letter_code
_entity_poly.pdbx_strand_id
1 'polypeptide(L)'
;MALMNALRGQVGGEINVEMDAAPAVDLGHILNEMHDQYEKITEKNCKDAEDWFFSKTEELNREVATNTEALPSSWAEIMEPRRTVQNLEIELQSQLSVKASLEGSLAETEARYGAQLAQLQGFSSSIEAQLSELCCEMERQNKEYKTRLEQEIATYRRLLEGQDAHLATQYSSSLVSQPTREAVVTTSQVRTIVEEVQDGKVVPSREQVHRSPH
;
A
#
# COMPACT_ATOMS: atom_id res chain seq x y z
N MET A 1 -150.70 -32.79 63.74
CA MET A 1 -151.72 -33.34 62.84
C MET A 1 -152.03 -32.32 61.78
N ALA A 2 -152.18 -32.78 60.53
CA ALA A 2 -152.67 -32.06 59.35
C ALA A 2 -151.74 -30.93 58.86
N LEU A 3 -150.96 -31.07 57.78
CA LEU A 3 -151.32 -31.48 56.41
C LEU A 3 -152.29 -30.49 55.76
N MET A 4 -151.71 -29.54 55.03
CA MET A 4 -152.28 -28.69 53.97
C MET A 4 -151.07 -27.99 53.34
N ASN A 5 -150.35 -28.58 52.38
CA ASN A 5 -150.74 -28.74 50.98
C ASN A 5 -151.58 -27.58 50.43
N ALA A 6 -150.88 -26.52 50.01
CA ALA A 6 -151.37 -25.51 49.07
C ALA A 6 -150.20 -24.93 48.25
N LEU A 7 -149.76 -25.76 47.29
CA LEU A 7 -149.47 -25.38 45.91
C LEU A 7 -148.97 -23.94 45.66
N ARG A 8 -147.68 -23.81 45.37
CA ARG A 8 -147.23 -22.95 44.27
C ARG A 8 -146.05 -23.62 43.58
N GLY A 9 -146.39 -24.42 42.57
CA GLY A 9 -145.43 -24.83 41.58
C GLY A 9 -144.96 -23.63 40.75
N GLN A 10 -143.94 -23.91 39.94
CA GLN A 10 -143.44 -23.09 38.83
C GLN A 10 -142.32 -22.11 39.21
N VAL A 11 -141.09 -22.59 39.12
CA VAL A 11 -140.03 -22.23 38.14
C VAL A 11 -138.83 -23.12 38.57
N GLY A 12 -138.29 -24.05 37.80
CA GLY A 12 -138.15 -24.12 36.35
C GLY A 12 -136.65 -24.16 36.05
N GLY A 13 -136.15 -25.32 35.60
CA GLY A 13 -134.85 -25.45 34.95
C GLY A 13 -133.79 -26.17 35.78
N GLU A 14 -133.74 -27.49 35.66
CA GLU A 14 -132.50 -28.26 35.78
C GLU A 14 -131.63 -27.85 34.58
N ILE A 15 -130.66 -26.97 34.81
CA ILE A 15 -129.75 -26.49 33.78
C ILE A 15 -128.59 -27.51 33.72
N ASN A 16 -128.76 -28.53 32.90
CA ASN A 16 -127.65 -29.32 32.40
C ASN A 16 -126.84 -28.43 31.45
N VAL A 17 -125.74 -27.87 31.95
CA VAL A 17 -124.78 -27.11 31.15
C VAL A 17 -123.91 -28.13 30.43
N GLU A 18 -124.31 -28.53 29.22
CA GLU A 18 -123.37 -29.14 28.27
C GLU A 18 -122.34 -28.07 27.89
N MET A 19 -121.14 -28.29 28.42
CA MET A 19 -119.93 -27.55 28.13
C MET A 19 -119.51 -27.83 26.69
N ASP A 20 -119.78 -26.90 25.78
CA ASP A 20 -119.10 -26.83 24.48
C ASP A 20 -118.13 -25.66 24.50
N ALA A 21 -116.86 -25.95 24.79
CA ALA A 21 -115.78 -24.97 24.75
C ALA A 21 -114.47 -25.65 24.32
N ALA A 22 -114.29 -25.70 22.99
CA ALA A 22 -113.07 -25.81 22.18
C ALA A 22 -112.05 -26.94 22.50
N PRO A 23 -111.33 -27.48 21.48
CA PRO A 23 -110.28 -28.46 21.72
C PRO A 23 -109.29 -27.91 22.75
N ALA A 24 -109.05 -28.66 23.83
CA ALA A 24 -108.07 -28.28 24.83
C ALA A 24 -106.73 -28.05 24.11
N VAL A 25 -106.28 -26.80 24.04
CA VAL A 25 -104.93 -26.48 23.59
C VAL A 25 -104.00 -27.11 24.63
N ASP A 26 -103.31 -28.17 24.22
CA ASP A 26 -102.39 -28.90 25.09
C ASP A 26 -101.18 -28.01 25.38
N LEU A 27 -101.27 -27.26 26.48
CA LEU A 27 -100.20 -26.40 26.96
C LEU A 27 -98.91 -27.20 27.25
N GLY A 28 -99.03 -28.49 27.59
CA GLY A 28 -97.88 -29.38 27.77
C GLY A 28 -97.13 -29.61 26.46
N HIS A 29 -97.85 -29.78 25.35
CA HIS A 29 -97.24 -29.90 24.02
C HIS A 29 -96.49 -28.62 23.59
N ILE A 30 -97.07 -27.44 23.82
CA ILE A 30 -96.44 -26.16 23.46
C ILE A 30 -95.19 -25.89 24.34
N LEU A 31 -95.25 -26.18 25.63
CA LEU A 31 -94.10 -26.06 26.54
C LEU A 31 -92.97 -27.02 26.15
N ASN A 32 -93.30 -28.26 25.78
CA ASN A 32 -92.31 -29.22 25.30
C ASN A 32 -91.69 -28.78 23.97
N GLU A 33 -92.48 -28.29 23.00
CA GLU A 33 -91.95 -27.75 21.74
C GLU A 33 -91.05 -26.53 21.98
N MET A 34 -91.42 -25.63 22.90
CA MET A 34 -90.57 -24.51 23.31
C MET A 34 -89.26 -24.99 23.93
N HIS A 35 -89.30 -26.00 24.80
CA HIS A 35 -88.09 -26.62 25.34
C HIS A 35 -87.22 -27.24 24.24
N ASP A 36 -87.81 -27.97 23.30
CA ASP A 36 -87.12 -28.60 22.17
C ASP A 36 -86.44 -27.56 21.26
N GLN A 37 -87.10 -26.42 21.03
CA GLN A 37 -86.55 -25.28 20.28
C GLN A 37 -85.38 -24.64 21.02
N TYR A 38 -85.52 -24.41 22.34
CA TYR A 38 -84.44 -23.86 23.16
C TYR A 38 -83.25 -24.80 23.27
N GLU A 39 -83.49 -26.11 23.39
CA GLU A 39 -82.46 -27.14 23.40
C GLU A 39 -81.69 -27.13 22.09
N LYS A 40 -82.38 -27.14 20.93
CA LYS A 40 -81.76 -27.01 19.61
C LYS A 40 -80.95 -25.73 19.45
N ILE A 41 -81.45 -24.59 19.92
CA ILE A 41 -80.73 -23.30 19.86
C ILE A 41 -79.49 -23.35 20.75
N THR A 42 -79.58 -23.94 21.94
CA THR A 42 -78.47 -24.04 22.89
C THR A 42 -77.40 -25.00 22.38
N GLU A 43 -77.78 -26.16 21.86
CA GLU A 43 -76.87 -27.10 21.21
C GLU A 43 -76.18 -26.45 20.00
N LYS A 44 -76.95 -25.76 19.15
CA LYS A 44 -76.40 -25.04 18.00
C LYS A 44 -75.43 -23.93 18.44
N ASN A 45 -75.76 -23.16 19.47
CA ASN A 45 -74.88 -22.11 19.99
C ASN A 45 -73.58 -22.70 20.57
N CYS A 46 -73.69 -23.82 21.30
CA CYS A 46 -72.53 -24.54 21.83
C CYS A 46 -71.63 -25.03 20.70
N LYS A 47 -72.22 -25.66 19.67
CA LYS A 47 -71.51 -26.13 18.47
C LYS A 47 -70.82 -25.00 17.74
N ASP A 48 -71.53 -23.90 17.48
CA ASP A 48 -71.01 -22.73 16.77
C ASP A 48 -69.88 -22.05 17.58
N ALA A 49 -69.99 -22.01 18.91
CA ALA A 49 -68.93 -21.51 19.79
C ALA A 49 -67.68 -22.41 19.78
N GLU A 50 -67.86 -23.73 19.89
CA GLU A 50 -66.77 -24.70 19.78
C GLU A 50 -66.04 -24.58 18.44
N ASP A 51 -66.77 -24.57 17.33
CA ASP A 51 -66.20 -24.46 15.99
C ASP A 51 -65.44 -23.13 15.81
N TRP A 52 -65.97 -22.02 16.38
CA TRP A 52 -65.28 -20.73 16.41
C TRP A 52 -63.99 -20.76 17.25
N PHE A 53 -64.03 -21.36 18.44
CA PHE A 53 -62.84 -21.51 19.30
C PHE A 53 -61.77 -22.38 18.63
N PHE A 54 -62.16 -23.49 18.01
CA PHE A 54 -61.24 -24.34 17.26
C PHE A 54 -60.61 -23.60 16.08
N SER A 55 -61.41 -22.90 15.29
CA SER A 55 -60.93 -22.11 14.16
C SER A 55 -59.93 -21.03 14.61
N LYS A 56 -60.24 -20.30 15.69
CA LYS A 56 -59.33 -19.27 16.24
C LYS A 56 -58.05 -19.85 16.81
N THR A 57 -58.14 -21.00 17.47
CA THR A 57 -56.96 -21.69 18.02
C THR A 57 -56.06 -22.21 16.90
N GLU A 58 -56.64 -22.76 15.84
CA GLU A 58 -55.89 -23.22 14.67
C GLU A 58 -55.21 -22.04 13.94
N GLU A 59 -55.93 -20.93 13.75
CA GLU A 59 -55.39 -19.70 13.16
C GLU A 59 -54.20 -19.17 13.97
N LEU A 60 -54.36 -19.05 15.29
CA LEU A 60 -53.28 -18.59 16.18
C LEU A 60 -52.08 -19.54 16.15
N ASN A 61 -52.31 -20.85 16.16
CA ASN A 61 -51.24 -21.84 16.11
C ASN A 61 -50.48 -21.78 14.77
N ARG A 62 -51.21 -21.57 13.66
CA ARG A 62 -50.61 -21.36 12.34
C ARG A 62 -49.76 -20.08 12.32
N GLU A 63 -50.26 -18.98 12.87
CA GLU A 63 -49.53 -17.72 12.96
C GLU A 63 -48.25 -17.87 13.81
N VAL A 64 -48.36 -18.51 14.98
CA VAL A 64 -47.20 -18.79 15.85
C VAL A 64 -46.19 -19.68 15.13
N ALA A 65 -46.62 -20.72 14.41
CA ALA A 65 -45.73 -21.58 13.63
C ALA A 65 -44.99 -20.79 12.54
N THR A 66 -45.72 -19.98 11.75
CA THR A 66 -45.11 -19.15 10.69
C THR A 66 -44.14 -18.12 11.22
N ASN A 67 -44.48 -17.44 12.33
CA ASN A 67 -43.59 -16.46 12.95
C ASN A 67 -42.33 -17.15 13.51
N THR A 68 -42.50 -18.32 14.15
CA THR A 68 -41.38 -19.11 14.67
C THR A 68 -40.43 -19.57 13.55
N GLU A 69 -40.97 -19.92 12.39
CA GLU A 69 -40.19 -20.29 11.20
C GLU A 69 -39.49 -19.08 10.54
N ALA A 70 -40.09 -17.89 10.61
CA ALA A 70 -39.51 -16.66 10.08
C ALA A 70 -38.43 -16.04 11.00
N LEU A 71 -38.38 -16.41 12.28
CA LEU A 71 -37.36 -15.89 13.21
C LEU A 71 -35.93 -16.24 12.75
N PRO A 72 -35.56 -17.50 12.45
CA PRO A 72 -34.22 -17.85 11.98
C PRO A 72 -33.76 -17.07 10.74
N SER A 73 -34.65 -16.82 9.77
CA SER A 73 -34.28 -16.06 8.57
C SER A 73 -34.02 -14.59 8.90
N SER A 74 -34.86 -13.96 9.73
CA SER A 74 -34.62 -12.60 10.22
C SER A 74 -33.31 -12.49 11.02
N TRP A 75 -33.01 -13.48 11.87
CA TRP A 75 -31.73 -13.55 12.57
C TRP A 75 -30.54 -13.65 11.61
N ALA A 76 -30.64 -14.48 10.56
CA ALA A 76 -29.59 -14.61 9.56
C ALA A 76 -29.38 -13.29 8.78
N GLU A 77 -30.47 -12.60 8.38
CA GLU A 77 -30.42 -11.30 7.72
C GLU A 77 -29.72 -10.22 8.56
N ILE A 78 -29.76 -10.32 9.89
CA ILE A 78 -29.04 -9.40 10.79
C ILE A 78 -27.60 -9.85 11.03
N MET A 79 -27.36 -11.15 11.16
CA MET A 79 -26.04 -11.68 11.53
C MET A 79 -25.04 -11.70 10.37
N GLU A 80 -25.49 -11.98 9.15
CA GLU A 80 -24.63 -11.96 7.96
C GLU A 80 -23.97 -10.60 7.69
N PRO A 81 -24.69 -9.46 7.66
CA PRO A 81 -24.05 -8.17 7.48
C PRO A 81 -23.13 -7.82 8.65
N ARG A 82 -23.47 -8.20 9.89
CA ARG A 82 -22.58 -8.00 11.04
C ARG A 82 -21.27 -8.78 10.89
N ARG A 83 -21.33 -10.04 10.46
CA ARG A 83 -20.16 -10.87 10.18
C ARG A 83 -19.35 -10.28 9.03
N THR A 84 -20.02 -9.80 7.98
CA THR A 84 -19.38 -9.18 6.81
C THR A 84 -18.63 -7.91 7.21
N VAL A 85 -19.25 -7.04 8.02
CA VAL A 85 -18.60 -5.83 8.53
C VAL A 85 -17.36 -6.18 9.35
N GLN A 86 -17.45 -7.13 10.27
CA GLN A 86 -16.29 -7.58 11.05
C GLN A 86 -15.16 -8.11 10.16
N ASN A 87 -15.49 -8.91 9.14
CA ASN A 87 -14.50 -9.41 8.20
C ASN A 87 -13.83 -8.27 7.42
N LEU A 88 -14.60 -7.28 6.97
CA LEU A 88 -14.08 -6.11 6.26
C LEU A 88 -13.23 -5.22 7.17
N GLU A 89 -13.58 -5.08 8.45
CA GLU A 89 -12.78 -4.35 9.43
C GLU A 89 -11.43 -5.04 9.65
N ILE A 90 -11.41 -6.38 9.78
CA ILE A 90 -10.18 -7.16 9.91
C ILE A 90 -9.31 -7.03 8.65
N GLU A 91 -9.92 -7.14 7.47
CA GLU A 91 -9.21 -6.98 6.21
C GLU A 91 -8.61 -5.57 6.09
N LEU A 92 -9.37 -4.53 6.45
CA LEU A 92 -8.88 -3.16 6.47
C LEU A 92 -7.68 -3.00 7.40
N GLN A 93 -7.74 -3.54 8.63
CA GLN A 93 -6.61 -3.48 9.57
C GLN A 93 -5.39 -4.25 9.05
N SER A 94 -5.61 -5.42 8.43
CA SER A 94 -4.55 -6.20 7.77
C SER A 94 -3.86 -5.38 6.67
N GLN A 95 -4.64 -4.77 5.77
CA GLN A 95 -4.12 -3.93 4.69
C GLN A 95 -3.37 -2.70 5.21
N LEU A 96 -3.87 -2.05 6.27
CA LEU A 96 -3.15 -0.95 6.92
C LEU A 96 -1.81 -1.39 7.52
N SER A 97 -1.75 -2.58 8.11
CA SER A 97 -0.51 -3.16 8.62
C SER A 97 0.48 -3.44 7.49
N VAL A 98 0.03 -4.04 6.38
CA VAL A 98 0.86 -4.29 5.20
C VAL A 98 1.36 -2.97 4.61
N LYS A 99 0.50 -1.97 4.45
CA LYS A 99 0.89 -0.63 3.99
C LYS A 99 2.00 -0.04 4.85
N ALA A 100 1.83 -0.04 6.17
CA ALA A 100 2.83 0.50 7.09
C ALA A 100 4.17 -0.26 6.97
N SER A 101 4.13 -1.59 6.80
CA SER A 101 5.32 -2.40 6.61
C SER A 101 6.07 -2.06 5.30
N LEU A 102 5.33 -1.83 4.22
CA LEU A 102 5.89 -1.46 2.91
C LEU A 102 6.46 -0.04 2.93
N GLU A 103 5.75 0.91 3.53
CA GLU A 103 6.25 2.29 3.71
C GLU A 103 7.53 2.30 4.57
N GLY A 104 7.59 1.48 5.62
CA GLY A 104 8.80 1.29 6.42
C GLY A 104 9.96 0.70 5.63
N SER A 105 9.72 -0.36 4.86
CA SER A 105 10.74 -0.97 4.01
C SER A 105 11.24 0.00 2.92
N LEU A 106 10.33 0.77 2.32
CA LEU A 106 10.70 1.80 1.35
C LEU A 106 11.62 2.84 1.98
N ALA A 107 11.24 3.41 3.12
CA ALA A 107 12.04 4.40 3.83
C ALA A 107 13.43 3.85 4.24
N GLU A 108 13.50 2.60 4.69
CA GLU A 108 14.77 1.94 4.99
C GLU A 108 15.65 1.79 3.74
N THR A 109 15.07 1.36 2.62
CA THR A 109 15.83 1.22 1.36
C THR A 109 16.31 2.56 0.83
N GLU A 110 15.49 3.60 0.86
CA GLU A 110 15.85 4.96 0.48
C GLU A 110 16.98 5.50 1.36
N ALA A 111 16.88 5.36 2.68
CA ALA A 111 17.92 5.78 3.60
C ALA A 111 19.25 5.04 3.34
N ARG A 112 19.19 3.72 3.11
CA ARG A 112 20.36 2.90 2.80
C ARG A 112 21.03 3.34 1.50
N TYR A 113 20.26 3.54 0.42
CA TYR A 113 20.80 4.00 -0.85
C TYR A 113 21.30 5.44 -0.79
N GLY A 114 20.62 6.32 -0.04
CA GLY A 114 21.08 7.69 0.21
C GLY A 114 22.43 7.71 0.93
N ALA A 115 22.62 6.86 1.94
CA ALA A 115 23.89 6.73 2.64
C ALA A 115 25.01 6.19 1.73
N GLN A 116 24.72 5.16 0.91
CA GLN A 116 25.68 4.63 -0.06
C GLN A 116 26.09 5.68 -1.09
N LEU A 117 25.15 6.46 -1.60
CA LEU A 117 25.42 7.53 -2.56
C LEU A 117 26.29 8.62 -1.92
N ALA A 118 25.98 9.05 -0.70
CA ALA A 118 26.78 10.03 0.04
C ALA A 118 28.22 9.53 0.28
N GLN A 119 28.39 8.25 0.59
CA GLN A 119 29.71 7.64 0.72
C GLN A 119 30.50 7.67 -0.59
N LEU A 120 29.88 7.28 -1.70
CA LEU A 120 30.51 7.30 -3.02
C LEU A 120 30.87 8.73 -3.47
N GLN A 121 29.98 9.69 -3.22
CA GLN A 121 30.26 11.10 -3.47
C GLN A 121 31.45 11.59 -2.64
N GLY A 122 31.52 11.22 -1.36
CA GLY A 122 32.68 11.54 -0.51
C GLY A 122 33.99 10.96 -1.05
N PHE A 123 33.96 9.73 -1.58
CA PHE A 123 35.13 9.13 -2.22
C PHE A 123 35.53 9.85 -3.52
N SER A 124 34.56 10.18 -4.38
CA SER A 124 34.81 10.95 -5.61
C SER A 124 35.45 12.30 -5.29
N SER A 125 34.87 13.06 -4.37
CA SER A 125 35.38 14.37 -3.95
C SER A 125 36.80 14.28 -3.37
N SER A 126 37.11 13.22 -2.62
CA SER A 126 38.46 12.98 -2.09
C SER A 126 39.48 12.73 -3.20
N ILE A 127 39.13 11.91 -4.20
CA ILE A 127 40.00 11.66 -5.36
C ILE A 127 40.16 12.91 -6.20
N GLU A 128 39.09 13.65 -6.47
CA GLU A 128 39.14 14.91 -7.21
C GLU A 128 40.05 15.93 -6.53
N ALA A 129 39.99 16.03 -5.20
CA ALA A 129 40.89 16.88 -4.42
C ALA A 129 42.35 16.44 -4.55
N GLN A 130 42.64 15.13 -4.40
CA GLN A 130 43.99 14.59 -4.57
C GLN A 130 44.55 14.83 -5.98
N LEU A 131 43.73 14.66 -7.02
CA LEU A 131 44.11 14.94 -8.40
C LEU A 131 44.42 16.42 -8.61
N SER A 132 43.58 17.30 -8.06
CA SER A 132 43.80 18.75 -8.13
C SER A 132 45.09 19.15 -7.43
N GLU A 133 45.36 18.58 -6.25
CA GLU A 133 46.60 18.83 -5.49
C GLU A 133 47.83 18.39 -6.28
N LEU A 134 47.82 17.17 -6.83
CA LEU A 134 48.93 16.64 -7.63
C LEU A 134 49.17 17.48 -8.90
N CYS A 135 48.11 17.96 -9.56
CA CYS A 135 48.24 18.83 -10.73
C CYS A 135 48.89 20.17 -10.35
N CYS A 136 48.45 20.80 -9.26
CA CYS A 136 49.05 22.03 -8.75
C CYS A 136 50.52 21.83 -8.39
N GLU A 137 50.85 20.73 -7.71
CA GLU A 137 52.22 20.40 -7.33
C GLU A 137 53.11 20.15 -8.55
N MET A 138 52.62 19.43 -9.56
CA MET A 138 53.34 19.22 -10.82
C MET A 138 53.58 20.54 -11.56
N GLU A 139 52.59 21.42 -11.62
CA GLU A 139 52.73 22.74 -12.26
C GLU A 139 53.77 23.60 -11.53
N ARG A 140 53.77 23.57 -10.19
CA ARG A 140 54.76 24.25 -9.35
C ARG A 140 56.16 23.71 -9.63
N GLN A 141 56.34 22.39 -9.60
CA GLN A 141 57.62 21.76 -9.88
C GLN A 141 58.13 22.11 -11.28
N ASN A 142 57.26 22.07 -12.30
CA ASN A 142 57.63 22.44 -13.68
C ASN A 142 58.17 23.88 -13.75
N LYS A 143 57.49 24.84 -13.11
CA LYS A 143 57.94 26.24 -13.03
C LYS A 143 59.30 26.36 -12.32
N GLU A 144 59.52 25.63 -11.23
CA GLU A 144 60.80 25.62 -10.51
C GLU A 144 61.94 25.04 -11.35
N TYR A 145 61.71 23.90 -12.01
CA TYR A 145 62.70 23.32 -12.92
C TYR A 145 63.02 24.26 -14.08
N LYS A 146 61.99 24.85 -14.70
CA LYS A 146 62.18 25.82 -15.79
C LYS A 146 63.01 27.02 -15.35
N THR A 147 62.66 27.65 -14.23
CA THR A 147 63.38 28.82 -13.72
C THR A 147 64.83 28.49 -13.33
N ARG A 148 65.08 27.32 -12.73
CA ARG A 148 66.44 26.85 -12.42
C ARG A 148 67.26 26.62 -13.69
N LEU A 149 66.69 25.98 -14.71
CA LEU A 149 67.36 25.77 -16.00
C LEU A 149 67.65 27.11 -16.70
N GLU A 150 66.74 28.07 -16.64
CA GLU A 150 66.95 29.42 -17.18
C GLU A 150 68.10 30.14 -16.47
N GLN A 151 68.21 30.00 -15.14
CA GLN A 151 69.32 30.54 -14.36
C GLN A 151 70.65 29.87 -14.73
N GLU A 152 70.67 28.54 -14.84
CA GLU A 152 71.84 27.76 -15.22
C GLU A 152 72.33 28.10 -16.65
N ILE A 153 71.41 28.25 -17.61
CA ILE A 153 71.75 28.72 -18.96
C ILE A 153 72.32 30.16 -18.91
N ALA A 154 71.77 31.04 -18.08
CA ALA A 154 72.25 32.41 -17.94
C ALA A 154 73.65 32.48 -17.32
N THR A 155 73.97 31.63 -16.34
CA THR A 155 75.32 31.54 -15.78
C THR A 155 76.31 30.97 -16.77
N TYR A 156 75.94 29.91 -17.51
CA TYR A 156 76.77 29.37 -18.58
C TYR A 156 77.07 30.44 -19.64
N ARG A 157 76.07 31.17 -20.13
CA ARG A 157 76.27 32.28 -21.07
C ARG A 157 77.26 33.33 -20.55
N ARG A 158 77.12 33.76 -19.30
CA ARG A 158 78.04 34.74 -18.67
C ARG A 158 79.48 34.21 -18.57
N LEU A 159 79.66 32.93 -18.24
CA LEU A 159 80.98 32.32 -18.16
C LEU A 159 81.65 32.22 -19.53
N LEU A 160 80.89 31.85 -20.57
CA LEU A 160 81.39 31.85 -21.95
C LEU A 160 81.78 33.25 -22.40
N GLU A 161 80.93 34.27 -22.18
CA GLU A 161 81.24 35.67 -22.51
C GLU A 161 82.51 36.19 -21.82
N GLY A 162 82.70 35.86 -20.54
CA GLY A 162 83.91 36.24 -19.79
C GLY A 162 85.17 35.54 -20.29
N GLN A 163 85.06 34.27 -20.70
CA GLN A 163 86.17 33.52 -21.28
C GLN A 163 86.51 34.00 -22.69
N ASP A 164 85.51 34.34 -23.50
CA ASP A 164 85.69 34.97 -24.81
C ASP A 164 86.35 36.34 -24.70
N ALA A 165 86.04 37.14 -23.66
CA ALA A 165 86.73 38.40 -23.39
C ALA A 165 88.21 38.19 -22.98
N HIS A 166 88.50 37.18 -22.16
CA HIS A 166 89.87 36.81 -21.80
C HIS A 166 90.66 36.26 -22.99
N LEU A 167 90.04 35.40 -23.81
CA LEU A 167 90.62 34.90 -25.04
C LEU A 167 90.83 36.05 -26.03
N ALA A 168 89.85 36.93 -26.24
CA ALA A 168 90.01 38.10 -27.11
C ALA A 168 91.15 39.03 -26.63
N THR A 169 91.33 39.19 -25.32
CA THR A 169 92.46 39.93 -24.73
C THR A 169 93.80 39.21 -24.93
N GLN A 170 93.83 37.89 -24.77
CA GLN A 170 95.02 37.09 -25.06
C GLN A 170 95.35 37.09 -26.56
N TYR A 171 94.37 36.94 -27.44
CA TYR A 171 94.56 36.99 -28.89
C TYR A 171 94.98 38.39 -29.34
N SER A 172 94.44 39.47 -28.78
CA SER A 172 94.94 40.83 -29.08
C SER A 172 96.35 41.09 -28.53
N SER A 173 96.74 40.47 -27.40
CA SER A 173 98.14 40.44 -26.94
C SER A 173 99.04 39.53 -27.80
N SER A 174 98.48 38.50 -28.42
CA SER A 174 99.19 37.53 -29.30
C SER A 174 99.33 38.04 -30.73
N LEU A 175 98.45 38.94 -31.18
CA LEU A 175 98.53 39.55 -32.51
C LEU A 175 99.65 40.61 -32.62
N VAL A 176 100.29 40.98 -31.51
CA VAL A 176 101.59 41.68 -31.51
C VAL A 176 102.76 40.71 -31.79
N SER A 177 102.52 39.39 -31.79
CA SER A 177 103.57 38.40 -32.06
C SER A 177 102.98 37.11 -32.61
N GLN A 178 102.76 37.03 -33.92
CA GLN A 178 102.51 35.73 -34.55
C GLN A 178 103.09 35.61 -35.95
N PRO A 179 103.72 34.47 -36.24
CA PRO A 179 103.44 33.77 -37.48
C PRO A 179 102.76 32.41 -37.19
N THR A 180 101.62 32.22 -37.86
CA THR A 180 101.04 31.01 -38.49
C THR A 180 101.40 29.60 -37.99
N ARG A 181 100.34 28.80 -37.81
CA ARG A 181 100.13 27.34 -38.13
C ARG A 181 99.33 26.67 -37.00
N GLU A 182 98.44 25.71 -37.18
CA GLU A 182 97.82 25.00 -38.30
C GLU A 182 96.50 24.43 -37.73
N ALA A 183 95.43 24.36 -38.53
CA ALA A 183 94.12 23.91 -38.07
C ALA A 183 94.10 22.39 -37.80
N VAL A 184 93.90 22.00 -36.54
CA VAL A 184 93.60 20.61 -36.16
C VAL A 184 92.12 20.35 -36.40
N VAL A 185 91.83 19.42 -37.32
CA VAL A 185 90.48 18.94 -37.62
C VAL A 185 90.09 17.93 -36.54
N THR A 186 89.11 18.28 -35.71
CA THR A 186 88.53 17.38 -34.70
C THR A 186 87.29 16.70 -35.28
N THR A 187 87.35 15.39 -35.51
CA THR A 187 86.20 14.60 -35.96
C THR A 187 85.13 14.54 -34.88
N SER A 188 83.93 15.06 -35.17
CA SER A 188 82.77 14.99 -34.29
C SER A 188 82.02 13.66 -34.49
N GLN A 189 81.76 12.91 -33.42
CA GLN A 189 80.85 11.76 -33.44
C GLN A 189 79.50 12.17 -32.84
N VAL A 190 78.42 11.98 -33.61
CA VAL A 190 77.04 12.17 -33.13
C VAL A 190 76.46 10.80 -32.82
N ARG A 191 76.15 10.53 -31.55
CA ARG A 191 75.38 9.34 -31.12
C ARG A 191 73.94 9.74 -30.94
N THR A 192 73.06 9.15 -31.75
CA THR A 192 71.61 9.28 -31.59
C THR A 192 71.12 8.01 -30.91
N ILE A 193 70.57 8.14 -29.71
CA ILE A 193 69.94 7.04 -28.97
C ILE A 193 68.44 7.27 -29.08
N VAL A 194 67.71 6.32 -29.67
CA VAL A 194 66.25 6.33 -29.73
C VAL A 194 65.76 5.28 -28.74
N GLU A 195 65.11 5.73 -27.68
CA GLU A 195 64.43 4.85 -26.73
C GLU A 195 62.97 4.73 -27.13
N GLU A 196 62.53 3.52 -27.47
CA GLU A 196 61.12 3.25 -27.77
C GLU A 196 60.47 2.61 -26.52
N VAL A 197 59.47 3.30 -25.97
CA VAL A 197 58.73 2.84 -24.80
C VAL A 197 57.42 2.23 -25.28
N GLN A 198 57.30 0.90 -25.17
CA GLN A 198 56.03 0.20 -25.32
C GLN A 198 55.69 -0.51 -24.01
N ASP A 199 54.56 -0.12 -23.43
CA ASP A 199 53.89 -0.79 -22.30
C ASP A 199 54.77 -1.06 -21.06
N GLY A 200 55.51 -0.03 -20.61
CA GLY A 200 56.11 0.00 -19.27
C GLY A 200 57.32 -0.90 -19.01
N LYS A 201 57.91 -1.56 -20.04
CA LYS A 201 59.12 -2.38 -19.86
C LYS A 201 60.20 -2.05 -20.92
N VAL A 202 61.34 -1.52 -20.46
CA VAL A 202 62.48 -1.14 -21.31
C VAL A 202 63.25 -2.39 -21.76
N VAL A 203 63.34 -2.62 -23.07
CA VAL A 203 64.13 -3.71 -23.67
C VAL A 203 65.32 -3.11 -24.43
N PRO A 204 66.57 -3.60 -24.28
CA PRO A 204 67.70 -3.01 -24.96
C PRO A 204 67.74 -3.46 -26.42
N SER A 205 67.86 -2.54 -27.39
CA SER A 205 68.14 -2.93 -28.77
C SER A 205 69.00 -1.94 -29.58
N ARG A 206 70.05 -2.56 -30.13
CA ARG A 206 70.86 -2.28 -31.34
C ARG A 206 71.48 -0.89 -31.50
N GLU A 207 72.77 -0.83 -31.18
CA GLU A 207 73.69 0.25 -31.54
C GLU A 207 73.98 0.21 -33.06
N GLN A 208 73.77 1.34 -33.75
CA GLN A 208 74.18 1.51 -35.14
C GLN A 208 75.09 2.73 -35.26
N VAL A 209 76.37 2.46 -35.52
CA VAL A 209 77.40 3.49 -35.72
C VAL A 209 77.44 3.86 -37.19
N HIS A 210 77.02 5.08 -37.54
CA HIS A 210 77.25 5.64 -38.86
C HIS A 210 78.49 6.52 -38.83
N ARG A 211 79.47 6.19 -39.68
CA ARG A 211 80.69 6.97 -39.86
C ARG A 211 80.63 7.58 -41.26
N SER A 212 80.35 8.87 -41.34
CA SER A 212 80.42 9.61 -42.61
C SER A 212 81.84 10.12 -42.79
N PRO A 213 82.51 9.85 -43.94
CA PRO A 213 83.71 10.58 -44.29
C PRO A 213 83.31 11.92 -44.89
N HIS A 214 84.00 12.99 -44.46
CA HIS A 214 84.11 14.23 -45.23
C HIS A 214 85.38 14.16 -46.07
#